data_AF-A0A1M7YIA7-F1
#
_entry.id   AF-A0A1M7YIA7-F1
#
_cell.length_a   1.000
_cell.length_b   1.000
_cell.length_c   1.000
_cell.angle_alpha   90.00
_cell.angle_beta   90.00
_cell.angle_gamma   90.00
#
_symmetry.space_group_name_H-M   'P 1'
#
loop_
_entity.id
_entity.type
_entity.pdbx_description
1 polymer ?
#
loop_
_entity_poly.entity_id
_entity_poly.type
_entity_poly.pdbx_seq_one_letter_code
_entity_poly.pdbx_strand_id
1 'polypeptide(L)'
;MAIIMGTKKDETKKKIMEVTINLLDTVENPNDITVRKIAEAAGIGVGLINYHYESRDNLIKEAVSMKMESLAEIMEKLDGDLSNPIKYLKEMLVMMSDTAVKNPRLNKFSVEYDLLKGDFRICLYLLPILRKIYNDSKSETDLRLIAFQIIVAMQSVYLRQEVFHMLTGIDIGIKKERDNLINSIVDNLIS
;
A
#
# COMPACT_ATOMS: atom_id res chain seq x y z
N MET A 1 19.76 -10.83 -33.12
CA MET A 1 18.59 -10.32 -32.37
C MET A 1 18.03 -11.49 -31.55
N ALA A 2 18.52 -11.67 -30.32
CA ALA A 2 18.14 -12.81 -29.49
C ALA A 2 16.83 -12.48 -28.76
N ILE A 3 15.79 -13.25 -29.02
CA ILE A 3 14.55 -13.25 -28.26
C ILE A 3 14.89 -13.81 -26.87
N ILE A 4 14.80 -12.99 -25.83
CA ILE A 4 14.90 -13.45 -24.44
C ILE A 4 13.63 -14.25 -24.15
N MET A 5 13.67 -15.56 -24.41
CA MET A 5 12.68 -16.50 -23.88
C MET A 5 12.87 -16.55 -22.35
N GLY A 6 11.86 -16.11 -21.60
CA GLY A 6 11.84 -16.24 -20.15
C GLY A 6 12.01 -17.70 -19.74
N THR A 7 12.66 -17.96 -18.61
CA THR A 7 12.85 -19.35 -18.17
C THR A 7 11.50 -19.97 -17.79
N LYS A 8 11.35 -21.30 -17.87
CA LYS A 8 10.13 -22.01 -17.42
C LYS A 8 9.74 -21.67 -15.97
N LYS A 9 10.75 -21.33 -15.14
CA LYS A 9 10.59 -20.83 -13.77
C LYS A 9 9.89 -19.47 -13.75
N ASP A 10 10.25 -18.55 -14.65
CA ASP A 10 9.63 -17.23 -14.76
C ASP A 10 8.19 -17.32 -15.28
N GLU A 11 7.92 -18.23 -16.22
CA GLU A 11 6.56 -18.49 -16.72
C GLU A 11 5.64 -19.03 -15.63
N THR A 12 6.14 -19.98 -14.83
CA THR A 12 5.38 -20.53 -13.69
C THR A 12 5.09 -19.45 -12.65
N LYS A 13 6.10 -18.63 -12.30
CA LYS A 13 5.93 -17.52 -11.37
C LYS A 13 4.85 -16.53 -11.85
N LYS A 14 4.91 -16.12 -13.13
CA LYS A 14 3.92 -15.22 -13.76
C LYS A 14 2.52 -15.82 -13.74
N LYS A 15 2.37 -17.08 -14.12
CA LYS A 15 1.08 -17.78 -14.11
C LYS A 15 0.45 -17.79 -12.72
N ILE A 16 1.24 -18.07 -11.68
CA ILE A 16 0.78 -18.02 -10.28
C ILE A 16 0.26 -16.62 -9.93
N MET A 17 0.99 -15.57 -10.32
CA MET A 17 0.60 -14.19 -10.05
C MET A 17 -0.70 -13.82 -10.76
N GLU A 18 -0.80 -14.07 -12.07
CA GLU A 18 -1.99 -13.78 -12.87
C GLU A 18 -3.25 -14.47 -12.31
N VAL A 19 -3.14 -15.76 -11.98
CA VAL A 19 -4.24 -16.50 -11.37
C VAL A 19 -4.63 -15.91 -10.02
N THR A 20 -3.65 -15.50 -9.21
CA THR A 20 -3.92 -14.89 -7.91
C THR A 20 -4.62 -13.54 -8.05
N ILE A 21 -4.19 -12.70 -8.99
CA ILE A 21 -4.84 -11.41 -9.31
C ILE A 21 -6.30 -11.65 -9.73
N ASN A 22 -6.54 -12.61 -10.59
CA ASN A 22 -7.91 -12.96 -11.01
C ASN A 22 -8.76 -13.47 -9.85
N LEU A 23 -8.20 -14.29 -8.95
CA LEU A 23 -8.92 -14.76 -7.76
C LEU A 23 -9.29 -13.61 -6.81
N LEU A 24 -8.50 -12.54 -6.75
CA LEU A 24 -8.84 -11.34 -5.97
C LEU A 24 -10.10 -10.64 -6.49
N ASP A 25 -10.54 -10.85 -7.74
CA ASP A 25 -11.83 -10.35 -8.22
C ASP A 25 -13.03 -11.19 -7.75
N THR A 26 -12.79 -12.43 -7.32
CA THR A 26 -13.87 -13.42 -7.09
C THR A 26 -14.28 -13.58 -5.63
N VAL A 27 -13.54 -13.02 -4.68
CA VAL A 27 -13.78 -13.19 -3.24
C VAL A 27 -14.14 -11.87 -2.59
N GLU A 28 -14.75 -11.87 -1.41
CA GLU A 28 -14.93 -10.64 -0.61
C GLU A 28 -13.77 -10.42 0.36
N ASN A 29 -13.12 -11.47 0.84
CA ASN A 29 -11.95 -11.33 1.70
C ASN A 29 -10.72 -11.92 1.02
N PRO A 30 -9.63 -11.16 0.79
CA PRO A 30 -8.40 -11.72 0.27
C PRO A 30 -7.90 -12.92 1.07
N ASN A 31 -8.23 -13.04 2.37
CA ASN A 31 -7.92 -14.20 3.21
C ASN A 31 -8.60 -15.51 2.79
N ASP A 32 -9.63 -15.48 1.94
CA ASP A 32 -10.34 -16.68 1.47
C ASP A 32 -9.61 -17.41 0.33
N ILE A 33 -8.56 -16.81 -0.23
CA ILE A 33 -7.75 -17.37 -1.33
C ILE A 33 -6.71 -18.32 -0.75
N THR A 34 -6.96 -19.63 -0.74
CA THR A 34 -6.01 -20.60 -0.19
C THR A 34 -4.95 -21.02 -1.21
N VAL A 35 -3.80 -21.52 -0.75
CA VAL A 35 -2.77 -22.10 -1.64
C VAL A 35 -3.30 -23.22 -2.54
N ARG A 36 -4.31 -23.98 -2.06
CA ARG A 36 -4.96 -25.02 -2.85
C ARG A 36 -5.79 -24.44 -3.99
N LYS A 37 -6.59 -23.40 -3.73
CA LYS A 37 -7.37 -22.70 -4.76
C LYS A 37 -6.45 -22.11 -5.84
N ILE A 38 -5.32 -21.51 -5.44
CA ILE A 38 -4.33 -20.96 -6.39
C ILE A 38 -3.71 -22.08 -7.22
N ALA A 39 -3.27 -23.17 -6.58
CA ALA A 39 -2.63 -24.30 -7.26
C ALA A 39 -3.55 -24.98 -8.27
N GLU A 40 -4.82 -25.19 -7.88
CA GLU A 40 -5.87 -25.73 -8.74
C GLU A 40 -6.13 -24.82 -9.95
N ALA A 41 -6.37 -23.53 -9.72
CA ALA A 41 -6.63 -22.57 -10.80
C ALA A 41 -5.41 -22.37 -11.73
N ALA A 42 -4.19 -22.52 -11.21
CA ALA A 42 -2.97 -22.47 -12.02
C ALA A 42 -2.59 -23.83 -12.64
N GLY A 43 -3.23 -24.94 -12.27
CA GLY A 43 -2.89 -26.29 -12.74
C GLY A 43 -1.47 -26.71 -12.35
N ILE A 44 -1.04 -26.40 -11.13
CA ILE A 44 0.30 -26.68 -10.61
C ILE A 44 0.26 -27.38 -9.24
N GLY A 45 1.40 -27.90 -8.78
CA GLY A 45 1.53 -28.39 -7.40
C GLY A 45 1.70 -27.25 -6.39
N VAL A 46 1.09 -27.38 -5.21
CA VAL A 46 1.16 -26.37 -4.12
C VAL A 46 2.60 -26.00 -3.73
N GLY A 47 3.54 -26.95 -3.80
CA GLY A 47 4.96 -26.70 -3.47
C GLY A 47 5.63 -25.63 -4.34
N LEU A 48 5.13 -25.41 -5.57
CA LEU A 48 5.66 -24.37 -6.45
C LEU A 48 5.30 -22.96 -5.97
N ILE A 49 4.16 -22.79 -5.28
CA ILE A 49 3.78 -21.49 -4.73
C ILE A 49 4.77 -21.07 -3.63
N ASN A 50 5.02 -21.95 -2.67
CA ASN A 50 5.98 -21.67 -1.59
C ASN A 50 7.41 -21.50 -2.13
N TYR A 51 7.78 -22.25 -3.17
CA TYR A 51 9.09 -22.07 -3.83
C TYR A 51 9.27 -20.66 -4.43
N HIS A 52 8.22 -20.06 -4.98
CA HIS A 52 8.30 -18.78 -5.67
C HIS A 52 8.03 -17.56 -4.79
N TYR A 53 7.18 -17.71 -3.76
CA TYR A 53 6.65 -16.59 -2.98
C TYR A 53 6.86 -16.74 -1.46
N GLU A 54 7.46 -17.84 -1.01
CA GLU A 54 7.75 -18.20 0.40
C GLU A 54 6.51 -18.47 1.26
N SER A 55 5.48 -17.62 1.14
CA SER A 55 4.21 -17.77 1.83
C SER A 55 3.04 -17.35 0.95
N ARG A 56 1.86 -17.82 1.33
CA ARG A 56 0.59 -17.41 0.73
C ARG A 56 0.34 -15.92 0.93
N ASP A 57 0.59 -15.39 2.12
CA ASP A 57 0.33 -13.98 2.41
C ASP A 57 1.25 -13.06 1.61
N ASN A 58 2.52 -13.44 1.39
CA ASN A 58 3.45 -12.72 0.51
C ASN A 58 2.90 -12.62 -0.92
N LEU A 59 2.42 -13.75 -1.48
CA LEU A 59 1.82 -13.80 -2.81
C LEU A 59 0.56 -12.92 -2.90
N ILE A 60 -0.34 -13.01 -1.91
CA ILE A 60 -1.55 -12.17 -1.90
C ILE A 60 -1.16 -10.69 -1.79
N LYS A 61 -0.18 -10.33 -0.95
CA LYS A 61 0.30 -8.94 -0.80
C LYS A 61 0.89 -8.39 -2.10
N GLU A 62 1.69 -9.17 -2.80
CA GLU A 62 2.25 -8.78 -4.10
C GLU A 62 1.14 -8.61 -5.16
N ALA A 63 0.17 -9.55 -5.22
CA ALA A 63 -0.98 -9.45 -6.11
C ALA A 63 -1.89 -8.24 -5.81
N VAL A 64 -2.13 -7.95 -4.53
CA VAL A 64 -2.85 -6.74 -4.09
C VAL A 64 -2.10 -5.48 -4.52
N SER A 65 -0.78 -5.46 -4.35
CA SER A 65 0.05 -4.31 -4.72
C SER A 65 0.08 -4.06 -6.23
N MET A 66 -0.01 -5.11 -7.06
CA MET A 66 -0.12 -4.98 -8.52
C MET A 66 -1.51 -4.49 -8.98
N LYS A 67 -2.55 -4.75 -8.20
CA LYS A 67 -3.93 -4.38 -8.52
C LYS A 67 -4.30 -2.98 -8.05
N MET A 68 -3.72 -2.53 -6.95
CA MET A 68 -3.86 -1.16 -6.49
C MET A 68 -3.03 -0.24 -7.38
N GLU A 69 -3.54 0.98 -7.59
CA GLU A 69 -2.80 2.04 -8.28
C GLU A 69 -1.42 2.21 -7.64
N SER A 70 -0.36 2.19 -8.46
CA SER A 70 0.99 2.25 -7.93
C SER A 70 1.30 3.65 -7.38
N LEU A 71 2.17 3.71 -6.37
CA LEU A 71 2.62 5.01 -5.84
C LEU A 71 3.39 5.81 -6.89
N ALA A 72 3.99 5.15 -7.89
CA ALA A 72 4.62 5.82 -9.03
C ALA A 72 3.57 6.56 -9.89
N GLU A 73 2.44 5.94 -10.18
CA GLU A 73 1.31 6.59 -10.90
C GLU A 73 0.75 7.77 -10.11
N ILE A 74 0.64 7.63 -8.78
CA ILE A 74 0.23 8.73 -7.90
C ILE A 74 1.21 9.90 -7.99
N MET A 75 2.51 9.64 -7.93
CA MET A 75 3.54 10.69 -8.02
C MET A 75 3.58 11.36 -9.39
N GLU A 76 3.38 10.60 -10.46
CA GLU A 76 3.29 11.12 -11.84
C GLU A 76 2.11 12.09 -11.99
N LYS A 77 0.96 11.79 -11.36
CA LYS A 77 -0.23 12.67 -11.36
C LYS A 77 -0.06 13.97 -10.58
N LEU A 78 0.93 14.07 -9.68
CA LEU A 78 1.22 15.31 -8.93
C LEU A 78 2.29 16.18 -9.61
N ASP A 79 2.68 15.84 -10.83
CA ASP A 79 3.73 16.53 -11.60
C ASP A 79 5.11 16.60 -10.90
N GLY A 80 5.29 15.88 -9.78
CA GLY A 80 6.54 15.82 -9.01
C GLY A 80 7.06 17.17 -8.48
N ASP A 81 6.27 18.25 -8.50
CA ASP A 81 6.75 19.57 -8.11
C ASP A 81 6.91 19.71 -6.59
N LEU A 82 8.16 19.69 -6.14
CA LEU A 82 8.54 19.88 -4.74
C LEU A 82 8.87 21.34 -4.37
N SER A 83 8.41 22.32 -5.16
CA SER A 83 8.52 23.75 -4.84
C SER A 83 7.86 24.12 -3.51
N ASN A 84 6.74 23.44 -3.18
CA ASN A 84 6.09 23.48 -1.89
C ASN A 84 5.95 22.05 -1.33
N PRO A 85 6.99 21.53 -0.64
CA PRO A 85 7.05 20.11 -0.30
C PRO A 85 6.02 19.70 0.77
N ILE A 86 5.60 20.61 1.65
CA ILE A 86 4.53 20.34 2.63
C ILE A 86 3.19 20.20 1.93
N LYS A 87 2.88 21.10 0.98
CA LYS A 87 1.66 20.99 0.16
C LYS A 87 1.68 19.69 -0.65
N TYR A 88 2.80 19.39 -1.30
CA TYR A 88 2.97 18.15 -2.06
C TYR A 88 2.76 16.90 -1.19
N LEU A 89 3.32 16.87 0.03
CA LEU A 89 3.10 15.77 0.97
C LEU A 89 1.61 15.57 1.27
N LYS A 90 0.88 16.65 1.58
CA LYS A 90 -0.56 16.60 1.85
C LYS A 90 -1.34 16.08 0.65
N GLU A 91 -1.06 16.58 -0.55
CA GLU A 91 -1.71 16.15 -1.79
C GLU A 91 -1.42 14.68 -2.11
N MET A 92 -0.19 14.22 -1.90
CA MET A 92 0.18 12.81 -2.04
C MET A 92 -0.59 11.92 -1.08
N LEU A 93 -0.65 12.29 0.21
CA LEU A 93 -1.40 11.52 1.21
C LEU A 93 -2.91 11.50 0.92
N VAL A 94 -3.47 12.59 0.40
CA VAL A 94 -4.87 12.65 -0.07
C VAL A 94 -5.10 11.72 -1.25
N MET A 95 -4.22 11.69 -2.26
CA MET A 95 -4.40 10.77 -3.39
C MET A 95 -4.21 9.31 -2.99
N MET A 96 -3.25 9.00 -2.12
CA MET A 96 -3.10 7.66 -1.52
C MET A 96 -4.39 7.25 -0.79
N SER A 97 -4.97 8.17 -0.02
CA SER A 97 -6.23 8.00 0.68
C SER A 97 -7.41 7.78 -0.26
N ASP A 98 -7.50 8.53 -1.36
CA ASP A 98 -8.54 8.37 -2.37
C ASP A 98 -8.44 7.01 -3.07
N THR A 99 -7.22 6.49 -3.30
CA THR A 99 -7.00 5.13 -3.81
C THR A 99 -7.38 4.05 -2.80
N ALA A 100 -7.05 4.26 -1.52
CA ALA A 100 -7.39 3.34 -0.44
C ALA A 100 -8.91 3.14 -0.30
N VAL A 101 -9.71 4.21 -0.41
CA VAL A 101 -11.18 4.12 -0.28
C VAL A 101 -11.88 3.55 -1.51
N LYS A 102 -11.26 3.56 -2.70
CA LYS A 102 -11.82 2.92 -3.91
C LYS A 102 -11.85 1.39 -3.79
N ASN A 103 -10.91 0.81 -3.05
CA ASN A 103 -10.79 -0.64 -2.87
C ASN A 103 -10.67 -0.99 -1.38
N PRO A 104 -11.69 -0.71 -0.55
CA PRO A 104 -11.58 -0.75 0.91
C PRO A 104 -11.16 -2.12 1.44
N ARG A 105 -11.62 -3.17 0.76
CA ARG A 105 -11.30 -4.57 1.00
C ARG A 105 -9.83 -4.93 0.78
N LEU A 106 -9.24 -4.51 -0.35
CA LEU A 106 -7.83 -4.75 -0.65
C LEU A 106 -6.94 -3.87 0.23
N ASN A 107 -7.36 -2.62 0.45
CA ASN A 107 -6.71 -1.71 1.37
C ASN A 107 -6.65 -2.30 2.79
N LYS A 108 -7.78 -2.79 3.32
CA LYS A 108 -7.84 -3.43 4.63
C LYS A 108 -6.83 -4.58 4.76
N PHE A 109 -6.80 -5.48 3.78
CA PHE A 109 -5.81 -6.57 3.77
C PHE A 109 -4.37 -6.05 3.74
N SER A 110 -4.07 -5.07 2.88
CA SER A 110 -2.74 -4.47 2.82
C SER A 110 -2.33 -3.86 4.15
N VAL A 111 -3.22 -3.10 4.79
CA VAL A 111 -2.93 -2.44 6.07
C VAL A 111 -2.77 -3.44 7.21
N GLU A 112 -3.61 -4.48 7.27
CA GLU A 112 -3.44 -5.58 8.24
C GLU A 112 -2.09 -6.29 8.04
N TYR A 113 -1.70 -6.53 6.79
CA TYR A 113 -0.41 -7.13 6.47
C TYR A 113 0.75 -6.23 6.91
N ASP A 114 0.72 -4.94 6.55
CA ASP A 114 1.78 -3.99 6.89
C ASP A 114 1.98 -3.93 8.42
N LEU A 115 0.90 -3.81 9.19
CA LEU A 115 0.93 -3.67 10.65
C LEU A 115 1.26 -4.97 11.40
N LEU A 116 0.86 -6.14 10.90
CA LEU A 116 1.06 -7.43 11.59
C LEU A 116 2.27 -8.22 11.12
N LYS A 117 2.68 -8.06 9.85
CA LYS A 117 3.77 -8.82 9.22
C LYS A 117 5.01 -7.97 8.93
N GLY A 118 4.89 -6.64 8.97
CA GLY A 118 6.04 -5.74 8.93
C GLY A 118 6.53 -5.40 7.52
N ASP A 119 5.66 -4.83 6.69
CA ASP A 119 6.02 -4.26 5.38
C ASP A 119 5.75 -2.76 5.33
N PHE A 120 6.72 -1.97 5.81
CA PHE A 120 6.62 -0.50 5.87
C PHE A 120 7.34 0.18 4.70
N ARG A 121 7.49 -0.48 3.55
CA ARG A 121 8.12 0.12 2.35
C ARG A 121 7.37 1.36 1.86
N ILE A 122 6.06 1.45 2.12
CA ILE A 122 5.24 2.63 1.86
C ILE A 122 5.81 3.91 2.49
N CYS A 123 6.49 3.82 3.65
CA CYS A 123 7.13 4.96 4.31
C CYS A 123 8.29 5.53 3.48
N LEU A 124 8.94 4.72 2.64
CA LEU A 124 10.08 5.16 1.84
C LEU A 124 9.69 6.21 0.78
N TYR A 125 8.42 6.20 0.35
CA TYR A 125 7.90 7.18 -0.61
C TYR A 125 7.78 8.59 -0.03
N LEU A 126 7.71 8.72 1.29
CA LEU A 126 7.68 10.02 1.95
C LEU A 126 9.09 10.62 2.11
N LEU A 127 10.14 9.79 2.10
CA LEU A 127 11.50 10.24 2.41
C LEU A 127 12.03 11.35 1.49
N PRO A 128 11.85 11.30 0.15
CA PRO A 128 12.31 12.39 -0.72
C PRO A 128 11.69 13.74 -0.35
N ILE A 129 10.40 13.73 0.02
CA ILE A 129 9.65 14.93 0.39
C ILE A 129 10.10 15.44 1.75
N LEU A 130 10.21 14.53 2.74
CA LEU A 130 10.66 14.87 4.09
C LEU A 130 12.10 15.41 4.09
N ARG A 131 12.99 14.87 3.25
CA ARG A 131 14.33 15.43 3.03
C ARG A 131 14.28 16.86 2.50
N LYS A 132 13.33 17.17 1.62
CA LYS A 132 13.16 18.54 1.11
C LYS A 132 12.61 19.51 2.16
N ILE A 133 11.72 19.02 3.04
CA ILE A 133 11.14 19.81 4.14
C ILE A 133 12.22 20.14 5.18
N TYR A 134 12.97 19.13 5.64
CA TYR A 134 13.89 19.28 6.76
C TYR A 134 15.33 19.59 6.34
N ASN A 135 15.70 19.40 5.08
CA ASN A 135 17.09 19.44 4.60
C ASN A 135 17.99 18.62 5.55
N ASP A 136 19.06 19.21 6.07
CA ASP A 136 20.00 18.54 6.98
C ASP A 136 19.63 18.66 8.47
N SER A 137 18.46 19.22 8.81
CA SER A 137 18.06 19.46 10.21
C SER A 137 17.60 18.21 10.97
N LYS A 138 17.39 17.09 10.27
CA LYS A 138 16.97 15.80 10.86
C LYS A 138 17.77 14.65 10.28
N SER A 139 18.02 13.63 11.10
CA SER A 139 18.72 12.41 10.65
C SER A 139 17.80 11.53 9.79
N GLU A 140 18.39 10.62 9.01
CA GLU A 140 17.61 9.61 8.26
C GLU A 140 16.69 8.77 9.15
N THR A 141 17.12 8.47 10.38
CA THR A 141 16.31 7.75 11.36
C THR A 141 15.08 8.57 11.75
N ASP A 142 15.24 9.88 11.97
CA ASP A 142 14.13 10.77 12.30
C ASP A 142 13.15 10.90 11.14
N LEU A 143 13.65 11.02 9.91
CA LEU A 143 12.78 11.08 8.72
C LEU A 143 11.96 9.80 8.55
N ARG A 144 12.57 8.63 8.78
CA ARG A 144 11.87 7.33 8.76
C ARG A 144 10.83 7.23 9.87
N LEU A 145 11.13 7.75 11.06
CA LEU A 145 10.19 7.77 12.17
C LEU A 145 8.98 8.67 11.87
N ILE A 146 9.20 9.85 11.31
CA ILE A 146 8.12 10.76 10.88
C ILE A 146 7.25 10.10 9.81
N ALA A 147 7.87 9.50 8.79
CA ALA A 147 7.13 8.78 7.75
C ALA A 147 6.29 7.64 8.34
N PHE A 148 6.86 6.86 9.26
CA PHE A 148 6.15 5.79 9.96
C PHE A 148 4.97 6.33 10.79
N GLN A 149 5.16 7.41 11.55
CA GLN A 149 4.10 8.03 12.35
C GLN A 149 2.92 8.49 11.48
N ILE A 150 3.20 9.13 10.33
CA ILE A 150 2.16 9.56 9.38
C ILE A 150 1.40 8.35 8.83
N ILE A 151 2.11 7.37 8.28
CA ILE A 151 1.51 6.21 7.62
C ILE A 151 0.70 5.38 8.63
N VAL A 152 1.28 5.04 9.77
CA VAL A 152 0.62 4.19 10.77
C VAL A 152 -0.59 4.88 11.38
N ALA A 153 -0.56 6.20 11.57
CA ALA A 153 -1.73 6.95 12.01
C ALA A 153 -2.88 6.80 10.99
N MET A 154 -2.62 7.06 9.70
CA MET A 154 -3.63 6.89 8.65
C MET A 154 -4.15 5.44 8.58
N GLN A 155 -3.25 4.47 8.58
CA GLN A 155 -3.58 3.04 8.54
C GLN A 155 -4.46 2.60 9.72
N SER A 156 -4.13 3.06 10.93
CA SER A 156 -4.89 2.75 12.15
C SER A 156 -6.30 3.34 12.10
N VAL A 157 -6.44 4.55 11.55
CA VAL A 157 -7.73 5.20 11.33
C VAL A 157 -8.59 4.39 10.35
N TYR A 158 -8.03 3.96 9.21
CA TYR A 158 -8.78 3.15 8.25
C TYR A 158 -9.27 1.82 8.81
N LEU A 159 -8.42 1.09 9.55
CA LEU A 159 -8.82 -0.20 10.11
C LEU A 159 -9.93 -0.08 11.16
N ARG A 160 -10.02 1.08 11.82
CA ARG A 160 -10.90 1.30 12.97
C ARG A 160 -11.83 2.48 12.73
N GLN A 161 -12.25 2.71 11.49
CA GLN A 161 -12.98 3.92 11.10
C GLN A 161 -14.19 4.20 12.00
N GLU A 162 -14.96 3.18 12.37
CA GLU A 162 -16.15 3.33 13.22
C GLU A 162 -15.77 3.79 14.63
N VAL A 163 -14.74 3.17 15.22
CA VAL A 163 -14.25 3.53 16.55
C VAL A 163 -13.60 4.90 16.55
N PHE A 164 -12.86 5.22 15.49
CA PHE A 164 -12.25 6.54 15.32
C PHE A 164 -13.31 7.64 15.16
N HIS A 165 -14.38 7.38 14.40
CA HIS A 165 -15.51 8.28 14.26
C HIS A 165 -16.22 8.50 15.59
N MET A 166 -16.50 7.44 16.36
CA MET A 166 -17.08 7.57 17.69
C MET A 166 -16.21 8.38 18.66
N LEU A 167 -14.89 8.29 18.54
CA LEU A 167 -13.94 9.00 19.40
C LEU A 167 -13.81 10.49 19.04
N THR A 168 -13.77 10.82 17.75
CA THR A 168 -13.34 12.14 17.27
C THR A 168 -14.46 12.96 16.61
N GLY A 169 -15.56 12.31 16.25
CA GLY A 169 -16.61 12.87 15.40
C GLY A 169 -16.25 12.96 13.91
N ILE A 170 -15.03 12.58 13.50
CA ILE A 170 -14.56 12.67 12.12
C ILE A 170 -14.97 11.41 11.35
N ASP A 171 -15.74 11.56 10.29
CA ASP A 171 -16.10 10.48 9.35
C ASP A 171 -15.17 10.49 8.13
N ILE A 172 -14.23 9.52 8.09
CA ILE A 172 -13.30 9.39 6.95
C ILE A 172 -13.98 8.90 5.66
N GLY A 173 -15.23 8.43 5.72
CA GLY A 173 -16.06 8.20 4.54
C GLY A 173 -16.37 9.50 3.80
N ILE A 174 -16.43 10.63 4.50
CA ILE A 174 -16.65 11.96 3.94
C ILE A 174 -15.32 12.54 3.47
N LYS A 175 -15.16 12.74 2.15
CA LYS A 175 -13.89 13.22 1.55
C LYS A 175 -13.35 14.48 2.22
N LYS A 176 -14.20 15.49 2.43
CA LYS A 176 -13.79 16.76 3.05
C LYS A 176 -13.22 16.56 4.46
N GLU A 177 -13.84 15.70 5.26
CA GLU A 177 -13.39 15.41 6.63
C GLU A 177 -12.10 14.59 6.62
N ARG A 178 -11.99 13.60 5.73
CA ARG A 178 -10.78 12.83 5.51
C ARG A 178 -9.59 13.69 5.08
N ASP A 179 -9.78 14.59 4.12
CA ASP A 179 -8.73 15.49 3.63
C ASP A 179 -8.28 16.46 4.76
N ASN A 180 -9.22 16.98 5.55
CA ASN A 180 -8.92 17.81 6.71
C ASN A 180 -8.15 17.04 7.80
N LEU A 181 -8.51 15.79 8.05
CA LEU A 181 -7.79 14.92 8.98
C LEU A 181 -6.35 14.71 8.52
N ILE A 182 -6.13 14.41 7.23
CA ILE A 182 -4.78 14.23 6.66
C ILE A 182 -3.94 15.48 6.84
N ASN A 183 -4.51 16.66 6.55
CA ASN A 183 -3.83 17.93 6.78
C ASN A 183 -3.45 18.11 8.25
N SER A 184 -4.36 17.80 9.17
CA SER A 184 -4.12 17.91 10.61
C SER A 184 -3.03 16.94 11.09
N ILE A 185 -3.00 15.70 10.59
CA ILE A 185 -1.94 14.73 10.89
C ILE A 185 -0.57 15.25 10.46
N VAL A 186 -0.49 15.83 9.25
CA VAL A 186 0.75 16.42 8.74
C VAL A 186 1.18 17.61 9.59
N ASP A 187 0.26 18.55 9.85
CA ASP A 187 0.57 19.79 10.59
C ASP A 187 0.98 19.53 12.04
N ASN A 188 0.43 18.48 12.66
CA ASN A 188 0.82 18.07 14.01
C ASN A 188 2.24 17.50 14.10
N LEU A 189 2.81 17.02 12.99
CA LEU A 189 4.11 16.34 12.95
C LEU A 189 5.20 17.15 12.24
N ILE A 190 4.81 18.05 11.34
CA ILE A 190 5.69 18.84 10.50
C ILE A 190 5.43 20.32 10.82
N SER A 191 6.23 20.83 11.74
CA SER A 191 6.29 22.24 12.15
C SER A 191 7.51 22.93 11.54
#